data_AF-X0J995-F1
#
_entry.id   AF-X0J995-F1
#
_cell.length_a   1.000
_cell.length_b   1.000
_cell.length_c   1.000
_cell.angle_alpha   90.00
_cell.angle_beta   90.00
_cell.angle_gamma   90.00
#
_symmetry.space_group_name_H-M   'P 1'
#
loop_
_entity.id
_entity.type
_entity.pdbx_description
1 polymer ?
#
loop_
_entity_poly.entity_id
_entity_poly.type
_entity_poly.pdbx_seq_one_letter_code
_entity_poly.pdbx_strand_id
1 'polypeptide(L)'
;MQQHTGQHLLSAVMQNRHDLKTLGWGMGAEEGMSYVDLQRKPTEEEMQAIQNECAELIRENLPIRIETPDDAKHDKLPGDYDKSDGVVRVIHIGDLDTNTCCGTHLSQTSHISLIILGSTQSVHGKNCRLSFITGDRAINLAASSVSAISSIAKLLSSSNVPSEVVSRTTALSDTVTDLKRSERKLLLEVAKFESEQAIRIIVQNRMNAYIHRYDGNTDFINKIVGETRDVLQGTGFVVVIAIGEPKGSGPVVIVGDQVAVDAMAQKVKVVIKDIKGGGAGGKWQGKVKEWTNAQLLALKEIVES
;
A
#
# COMPACT_ATOMS: atom_id res chain seq x y z
N MET A 1 -24.32 -4.99 23.61
CA MET A 1 -25.64 -5.54 23.20
C MET A 1 -25.83 -5.54 21.68
N GLN A 2 -25.72 -4.41 20.98
CA GLN A 2 -25.90 -4.34 19.50
C GLN A 2 -24.98 -5.30 18.73
N GLN A 3 -23.66 -5.32 19.03
CA GLN A 3 -22.70 -6.21 18.34
C GLN A 3 -23.05 -7.69 18.54
N HIS A 4 -23.37 -8.08 19.77
CA HIS A 4 -23.69 -9.46 20.12
C HIS A 4 -25.01 -9.90 19.46
N THR A 5 -26.07 -9.10 19.59
CA THR A 5 -27.36 -9.43 18.98
C THR A 5 -27.25 -9.48 17.45
N GLY A 6 -26.54 -8.53 16.85
CA GLY A 6 -26.30 -8.51 15.41
C GLY A 6 -25.46 -9.69 14.94
N GLN A 7 -24.53 -10.20 15.76
CA GLN A 7 -23.84 -11.45 15.45
C GLN A 7 -24.79 -12.64 15.38
N HIS A 8 -25.70 -12.81 16.35
CA HIS A 8 -26.67 -13.91 16.33
C HIS A 8 -27.57 -13.83 15.10
N LEU A 9 -28.10 -12.64 14.79
CA LEU A 9 -28.89 -12.43 13.59
C LEU A 9 -28.10 -12.78 12.32
N LEU A 10 -26.86 -12.30 12.21
CA LEU A 10 -25.98 -12.58 11.07
C LEU A 10 -25.71 -14.08 10.93
N SER A 11 -25.33 -14.75 12.01
CA SER A 11 -25.08 -16.20 12.02
C SER A 11 -26.32 -17.01 11.67
N ALA A 12 -27.50 -16.62 12.14
CA ALA A 12 -28.75 -17.28 11.80
C ALA A 12 -29.08 -17.17 10.31
N VAL A 13 -28.93 -15.98 9.72
CA VAL A 13 -29.13 -15.76 8.27
C VAL A 13 -28.14 -16.61 7.46
N MET A 14 -26.86 -16.50 7.77
CA MET A 14 -25.79 -17.24 7.09
C MET A 14 -26.02 -18.76 7.15
N GLN A 15 -26.35 -19.30 8.33
CA GLN A 15 -26.53 -20.73 8.50
C GLN A 15 -27.83 -21.25 7.87
N ASN A 16 -28.96 -20.58 8.13
CA ASN A 16 -30.28 -21.11 7.78
C ASN A 16 -30.63 -20.90 6.30
N ARG A 17 -30.04 -19.89 5.65
CA ARG A 17 -30.42 -19.48 4.29
C ARG A 17 -29.29 -19.63 3.26
N HIS A 18 -28.03 -19.70 3.71
CA HIS A 18 -26.85 -19.73 2.83
C HIS A 18 -25.91 -20.91 3.07
N ASP A 19 -26.24 -21.84 3.98
CA ASP A 19 -25.37 -22.97 4.38
C ASP A 19 -23.95 -22.52 4.76
N LEU A 20 -23.85 -21.37 5.43
CA LEU A 20 -22.62 -20.78 5.92
C LEU A 20 -22.55 -20.94 7.44
N LYS A 21 -22.03 -22.09 7.87
CA LYS A 21 -21.85 -22.40 9.29
C LYS A 21 -20.85 -21.46 9.95
N THR A 22 -21.25 -20.86 11.07
CA THR A 22 -20.36 -20.11 11.97
C THR A 22 -19.55 -21.10 12.83
N LEU A 23 -18.22 -20.99 12.78
CA LEU A 23 -17.27 -21.80 13.52
C LEU A 23 -16.80 -21.13 14.82
N GLY A 24 -16.83 -19.80 14.85
CA GLY A 24 -16.42 -18.98 15.97
C GLY A 24 -16.68 -17.51 15.67
N TRP A 25 -16.57 -16.65 16.69
CA TRP A 25 -16.71 -15.21 16.50
C TRP A 25 -15.92 -14.46 17.55
N GLY A 26 -15.64 -13.19 17.29
CA GLY A 26 -14.99 -12.30 18.25
C GLY A 26 -15.52 -10.87 18.13
N MET A 27 -15.62 -10.20 19.26
CA MET A 27 -16.06 -8.81 19.32
C MET A 27 -14.85 -7.89 19.18
N GLY A 28 -14.93 -6.95 18.24
CA GLY A 28 -13.91 -5.93 18.07
C GLY A 28 -13.84 -4.98 19.27
N ALA A 29 -12.67 -4.37 19.47
CA ALA A 29 -12.51 -3.22 20.37
C ALA A 29 -13.49 -2.08 20.01
N GLU A 30 -13.58 -1.04 20.84
CA GLU A 30 -14.65 -0.03 20.78
C GLU A 30 -14.90 0.57 19.38
N GLU A 31 -13.85 0.78 18.59
CA GLU A 31 -13.92 1.29 17.21
C GLU A 31 -13.61 0.22 16.15
N GLY A 32 -13.29 -1.01 16.58
CA GLY A 32 -12.95 -2.12 15.70
C GLY A 32 -14.17 -2.89 15.21
N MET A 33 -14.03 -3.50 14.03
CA MET A 33 -15.01 -4.46 13.52
C MET A 33 -14.96 -5.75 14.35
N SER A 34 -16.14 -6.33 14.57
CA SER A 34 -16.27 -7.70 15.06
C SER A 34 -16.06 -8.68 13.90
N TYR A 35 -15.97 -9.98 14.18
CA TYR A 35 -15.82 -10.98 13.14
C TYR A 35 -16.52 -12.30 13.46
N VAL A 36 -16.85 -13.03 12.41
CA VAL A 36 -17.32 -14.43 12.44
C VAL A 36 -16.39 -15.27 11.56
N ASP A 37 -16.00 -16.44 12.05
CA ASP A 37 -15.26 -17.43 11.28
C ASP A 37 -16.26 -18.40 10.63
N LEU A 38 -16.13 -18.61 9.33
CA LEU A 38 -17.03 -19.39 8.48
C LEU A 38 -16.32 -20.61 7.91
N GLN A 39 -17.06 -21.67 7.62
CA GLN A 39 -16.53 -22.89 6.99
C GLN A 39 -15.94 -22.70 5.59
N ARG A 40 -16.35 -21.64 4.88
CA ARG A 40 -15.82 -21.23 3.58
C ARG A 40 -15.98 -19.74 3.38
N LYS A 41 -15.29 -19.20 2.37
CA LYS A 41 -15.51 -17.83 1.90
C LYS A 41 -16.90 -17.73 1.24
N PRO A 42 -17.73 -16.72 1.60
CA PRO A 42 -18.96 -16.43 0.88
C PRO A 42 -18.66 -15.82 -0.51
N THR A 43 -19.53 -16.05 -1.48
CA THR A 43 -19.47 -15.36 -2.78
C THR A 43 -19.95 -13.91 -2.63
N GLU A 44 -19.71 -13.09 -3.66
CA GLU A 44 -20.17 -11.70 -3.64
C GLU A 44 -21.72 -11.63 -3.64
N GLU A 45 -22.36 -12.54 -4.36
CA GLU A 45 -23.82 -12.66 -4.39
C GLU A 45 -24.38 -13.06 -3.02
N GLU A 46 -23.74 -14.01 -2.34
CA GLU A 46 -24.10 -14.39 -0.96
C GLU A 46 -23.91 -13.21 0.00
N MET A 47 -22.79 -12.50 -0.08
CA MET A 47 -22.52 -11.31 0.74
C MET A 47 -23.63 -10.25 0.58
N GLN A 48 -24.02 -9.97 -0.66
CA GLN A 48 -25.08 -9.02 -0.96
C GLN A 48 -26.46 -9.49 -0.46
N ALA A 49 -26.77 -10.79 -0.63
CA ALA A 49 -28.02 -11.38 -0.15
C ALA A 49 -28.10 -11.35 1.39
N ILE A 50 -27.05 -11.81 2.08
CA ILE A 50 -26.96 -11.79 3.55
C ILE A 50 -27.16 -10.36 4.09
N GLN A 51 -26.50 -9.36 3.48
CA GLN A 51 -26.62 -7.96 3.87
C GLN A 51 -28.06 -7.44 3.75
N ASN A 52 -28.75 -7.79 2.66
CA ASN A 52 -30.13 -7.36 2.42
C ASN A 52 -31.11 -8.05 3.37
N GLU A 53 -30.98 -9.37 3.53
CA GLU A 53 -31.84 -10.16 4.41
C GLU A 53 -31.70 -9.78 5.88
N CYS A 54 -30.46 -9.52 6.34
CA CYS A 54 -30.25 -8.98 7.69
C CYS A 54 -30.97 -7.64 7.87
N ALA A 55 -30.91 -6.76 6.88
CA ALA A 55 -31.59 -5.48 6.93
C ALA A 55 -33.13 -5.62 6.93
N GLU A 56 -33.67 -6.60 6.20
CA GLU A 56 -35.11 -6.94 6.23
C GLU A 56 -35.54 -7.42 7.61
N LEU A 57 -34.83 -8.38 8.19
CA LEU A 57 -35.14 -8.94 9.51
C LEU A 57 -35.00 -7.90 10.63
N ILE A 58 -34.11 -6.91 10.47
CA ILE A 58 -34.04 -5.74 11.37
C ILE A 58 -35.31 -4.89 11.26
N ARG A 59 -35.79 -4.63 10.04
CA ARG A 59 -37.02 -3.84 9.80
C ARG A 59 -38.28 -4.55 10.26
N GLU A 60 -38.33 -5.88 10.17
CA GLU A 60 -39.45 -6.70 10.66
C GLU A 60 -39.62 -6.63 12.19
N ASN A 61 -38.61 -6.13 12.91
CA ASN A 61 -38.67 -5.92 14.35
C ASN A 61 -39.02 -7.20 15.14
N LEU A 62 -38.33 -8.31 14.83
CA LEU A 62 -38.57 -9.59 15.48
C LEU A 62 -38.28 -9.48 16.99
N PRO A 63 -39.16 -10.04 17.85
CA PRO A 63 -38.96 -10.04 19.29
C PRO A 63 -37.79 -10.95 19.66
N ILE A 64 -37.00 -10.52 20.65
CA ILE A 64 -35.91 -11.32 21.21
C ILE A 64 -36.29 -11.76 22.60
N ARG A 65 -36.49 -13.07 22.78
CA ARG A 65 -36.91 -13.67 24.05
C ARG A 65 -35.75 -14.42 24.67
N ILE A 66 -35.68 -14.35 26.00
CA ILE A 66 -34.63 -14.98 26.80
C ILE A 66 -35.34 -15.89 27.77
N GLU A 67 -35.09 -17.18 27.63
CA GLU A 67 -35.67 -18.21 28.47
C GLU A 67 -34.58 -18.91 29.27
N THR A 68 -34.99 -19.45 30.42
CA THR A 68 -34.15 -20.25 31.31
C THR A 68 -34.88 -21.55 31.58
N PRO A 69 -34.92 -22.49 30.62
CA PRO A 69 -35.63 -23.74 30.82
C PRO A 69 -34.88 -24.64 31.81
N ASP A 70 -35.62 -25.30 32.71
CA ASP A 70 -35.06 -26.25 33.68
C ASP A 70 -34.46 -27.50 33.01
N ASP A 71 -34.90 -27.81 31.78
CA ASP A 71 -34.46 -28.94 30.95
C ASP A 71 -33.58 -28.51 29.76
N ALA A 72 -32.99 -27.32 29.83
CA ALA A 72 -32.16 -26.77 28.76
C ALA A 72 -31.12 -27.81 28.29
N LYS A 73 -31.16 -28.17 27.01
CA LYS A 73 -30.23 -29.17 26.48
C LYS A 73 -28.78 -28.66 26.60
N HIS A 74 -27.96 -29.40 27.35
CA HIS A 74 -26.55 -29.10 27.57
C HIS A 74 -25.62 -29.59 26.45
N ASP A 75 -26.18 -30.22 25.41
CA ASP A 75 -25.48 -30.81 24.26
C ASP A 75 -24.79 -29.76 23.38
N LYS A 76 -25.23 -28.49 23.42
CA LYS A 76 -24.57 -27.35 22.75
C LYS A 76 -23.64 -26.54 23.66
N LEU A 77 -23.47 -26.91 24.93
CA LEU A 77 -22.56 -26.20 25.84
C LEU A 77 -21.10 -26.59 25.56
N PRO A 78 -20.16 -25.64 25.70
CA PRO A 78 -18.73 -25.96 25.74
C PRO A 78 -18.43 -27.04 26.77
N GLY A 79 -17.48 -27.93 26.47
CA GLY A 79 -17.15 -29.07 27.35
C GLY A 79 -16.60 -28.66 28.72
N ASP A 80 -16.11 -27.43 28.85
CA ASP A 80 -15.57 -26.79 30.05
C ASP A 80 -16.61 -25.94 30.81
N TYR A 81 -17.88 -25.94 30.40
CA TYR A 81 -18.94 -25.23 31.12
C TYR A 81 -19.18 -25.87 32.50
N ASP A 82 -19.09 -25.07 33.55
CA ASP A 82 -19.42 -25.49 34.92
C ASP A 82 -20.93 -25.68 35.07
N LYS A 83 -21.34 -26.94 35.16
CA LYS A 83 -22.74 -27.37 35.26
C LYS A 83 -23.27 -27.37 36.69
N SER A 84 -22.44 -27.06 37.69
CA SER A 84 -22.80 -27.22 39.10
C SER A 84 -23.75 -26.12 39.61
N ASP A 85 -23.58 -24.87 39.14
CA ASP A 85 -24.40 -23.70 39.53
C ASP A 85 -24.85 -22.82 38.34
N GLY A 86 -24.59 -23.26 37.09
CA GLY A 86 -24.78 -22.47 35.89
C GLY A 86 -26.21 -22.45 35.35
N VAL A 87 -26.81 -21.26 35.25
CA VAL A 87 -28.11 -21.05 34.59
C VAL A 87 -27.93 -21.02 33.07
N VAL A 88 -28.53 -21.98 32.35
CA VAL A 88 -28.50 -22.00 30.88
C VAL A 88 -29.56 -21.06 30.33
N ARG A 89 -29.12 -20.05 29.59
CA ARG A 89 -29.99 -19.09 28.91
C ARG A 89 -30.14 -19.47 27.44
N VAL A 90 -31.37 -19.59 26.98
CA VAL A 90 -31.73 -19.80 25.58
C VAL A 90 -32.27 -18.49 25.02
N ILE A 91 -31.64 -18.01 23.94
CA ILE A 91 -32.02 -16.78 23.26
C ILE A 91 -32.77 -17.17 21.99
N HIS A 92 -33.96 -16.58 21.81
CA HIS A 92 -34.79 -16.74 20.63
C HIS A 92 -34.84 -15.42 19.87
N ILE A 93 -34.61 -15.45 18.57
CA ILE A 93 -34.83 -14.30 17.67
C ILE A 93 -36.03 -14.66 16.79
N GLY A 94 -37.23 -14.23 17.19
CA GLY A 94 -38.47 -14.70 16.59
C GLY A 94 -38.48 -16.23 16.46
N ASP A 95 -38.92 -16.73 15.30
CA ASP A 95 -38.83 -18.14 14.92
C ASP A 95 -37.57 -18.43 14.07
N LEU A 96 -36.71 -17.44 13.86
CA LEU A 96 -35.53 -17.53 12.99
C LEU A 96 -34.41 -18.33 13.64
N ASP A 97 -34.15 -18.10 14.93
CA ASP A 97 -33.00 -18.65 15.63
C ASP A 97 -33.30 -18.98 17.08
N THR A 98 -32.65 -20.03 17.58
CA THR A 98 -32.73 -20.47 18.98
C THR A 98 -31.37 -21.02 19.39
N ASN A 99 -30.65 -20.24 20.20
CA ASN A 99 -29.27 -20.54 20.59
C ASN A 99 -29.03 -20.29 22.08
N THR A 100 -28.22 -21.16 22.69
CA THR A 100 -27.75 -20.99 24.08
C THR A 100 -26.68 -19.90 24.14
N CYS A 101 -26.90 -18.86 24.93
CA CYS A 101 -25.94 -17.76 25.06
C CYS A 101 -26.03 -17.06 26.42
N CYS A 102 -24.87 -16.81 27.04
CA CYS A 102 -24.76 -16.05 28.28
C CYS A 102 -24.67 -14.53 28.07
N GLY A 103 -24.67 -14.07 26.82
CA GLY A 103 -24.51 -12.67 26.45
C GLY A 103 -25.64 -11.74 26.86
N THR A 104 -25.40 -10.43 26.70
CA THR A 104 -26.44 -9.40 26.79
C THR A 104 -27.01 -9.12 25.40
N HIS A 105 -28.34 -9.20 25.29
CA HIS A 105 -29.06 -9.05 24.04
C HIS A 105 -30.03 -7.88 24.09
N LEU A 106 -30.35 -7.35 22.92
CA LEU A 106 -31.44 -6.39 22.75
C LEU A 106 -32.79 -7.11 22.88
N SER A 107 -33.86 -6.34 23.06
CA SER A 107 -35.23 -6.89 23.16
C SER A 107 -35.90 -7.17 21.81
N GLN A 108 -35.40 -6.59 20.71
CA GLN A 108 -35.95 -6.75 19.36
C GLN A 108 -34.91 -6.42 18.30
N THR A 109 -35.06 -6.95 17.08
CA THR A 109 -34.08 -6.79 16.00
C THR A 109 -33.94 -5.35 15.49
N SER A 110 -34.99 -4.53 15.55
CA SER A 110 -34.91 -3.12 15.11
C SER A 110 -33.89 -2.31 15.92
N HIS A 111 -33.64 -2.68 17.17
CA HIS A 111 -32.65 -2.01 18.03
C HIS A 111 -31.19 -2.24 17.58
N ILE A 112 -30.96 -3.19 16.66
CA ILE A 112 -29.65 -3.37 16.01
C ILE A 112 -29.35 -2.19 15.08
N SER A 113 -30.38 -1.52 14.53
CA SER A 113 -30.31 -0.42 13.56
C SER A 113 -29.70 -0.79 12.21
N LEU A 114 -28.43 -1.16 12.18
CA LEU A 114 -27.65 -1.42 10.98
C LEU A 114 -26.66 -2.55 11.22
N ILE A 115 -26.43 -3.38 10.21
CA ILE A 115 -25.30 -4.29 10.13
C ILE A 115 -24.56 -3.94 8.84
N ILE A 116 -23.24 -3.78 8.90
CA ILE A 116 -22.37 -3.61 7.73
C ILE A 116 -21.42 -4.80 7.70
N LEU A 117 -21.42 -5.53 6.59
CA LEU A 117 -20.42 -6.57 6.31
C LEU A 117 -19.12 -5.92 5.81
N GLY A 118 -18.00 -6.42 6.32
CA GLY A 118 -16.67 -5.93 6.00
C GLY A 118 -15.88 -6.90 5.13
N SER A 119 -14.56 -6.77 5.23
CA SER A 119 -13.61 -7.63 4.52
C SER A 119 -13.68 -9.09 4.97
N THR A 120 -13.34 -9.97 4.03
CA THR A 120 -13.08 -11.39 4.26
C THR A 120 -11.58 -11.67 4.33
N GLN A 121 -11.13 -12.52 5.25
CA GLN A 121 -9.73 -12.94 5.37
C GLN A 121 -9.64 -14.46 5.46
N SER A 122 -8.64 -15.07 4.82
CA SER A 122 -8.35 -16.50 4.98
C SER A 122 -7.80 -16.77 6.37
N VAL A 123 -8.24 -17.84 7.03
CA VAL A 123 -7.74 -18.23 8.37
C VAL A 123 -6.94 -19.53 8.29
N HIS A 124 -7.63 -20.67 8.15
CA HIS A 124 -7.00 -21.99 8.09
C HIS A 124 -7.79 -22.90 7.15
N GLY A 125 -7.08 -23.59 6.25
CA GLY A 125 -7.71 -24.44 5.25
C GLY A 125 -8.70 -23.66 4.38
N LYS A 126 -9.96 -24.08 4.36
CA LYS A 126 -11.04 -23.40 3.63
C LYS A 126 -11.74 -22.30 4.46
N ASN A 127 -11.44 -22.20 5.75
CA ASN A 127 -12.17 -21.32 6.66
C ASN A 127 -11.89 -19.85 6.35
N CYS A 128 -12.93 -19.02 6.50
CA CYS A 128 -12.90 -17.60 6.16
C CYS A 128 -13.41 -16.77 7.32
N ARG A 129 -12.65 -15.75 7.73
CA ARG A 129 -13.09 -14.73 8.68
C ARG A 129 -13.81 -13.62 7.93
N LEU A 130 -15.08 -13.40 8.25
CA LEU A 130 -15.86 -12.26 7.79
C LEU A 130 -15.92 -11.23 8.90
N SER A 131 -15.42 -10.02 8.64
CA SER A 131 -15.60 -8.88 9.54
C SER A 131 -17.00 -8.28 9.40
N PHE A 132 -17.57 -7.78 10.49
CA PHE A 132 -18.86 -7.10 10.50
C PHE A 132 -18.89 -6.04 11.62
N ILE A 133 -19.81 -5.09 11.50
CA ILE A 133 -20.04 -4.07 12.53
C ILE A 133 -21.51 -3.72 12.57
N THR A 134 -22.06 -3.47 13.77
CA THR A 134 -23.50 -3.24 13.92
C THR A 134 -23.82 -1.97 14.71
N GLY A 135 -25.09 -1.53 14.67
CA GLY A 135 -25.59 -0.46 15.53
C GLY A 135 -24.86 0.85 15.40
N ASP A 136 -24.66 1.52 16.53
CA ASP A 136 -24.11 2.87 16.58
C ASP A 136 -22.66 2.90 16.07
N ARG A 137 -21.91 1.80 16.27
CA ARG A 137 -20.58 1.65 15.69
C ARG A 137 -20.62 1.62 14.15
N ALA A 138 -21.60 0.94 13.56
CA ALA A 138 -21.78 0.92 12.12
C ALA A 138 -22.21 2.28 11.57
N ILE A 139 -23.09 2.99 12.29
CA ILE A 139 -23.51 4.36 11.94
C ILE A 139 -22.31 5.31 11.97
N ASN A 140 -21.48 5.24 13.01
CA ASN A 140 -20.27 6.06 13.13
C ASN A 140 -19.25 5.74 12.02
N LEU A 141 -19.09 4.47 11.65
CA LEU A 141 -18.27 4.06 10.51
C LEU A 141 -18.81 4.63 9.19
N ALA A 142 -20.12 4.57 8.95
CA ALA A 142 -20.72 5.13 7.75
C ALA A 142 -20.53 6.65 7.68
N ALA A 143 -20.75 7.37 8.79
CA ALA A 143 -20.57 8.81 8.88
C ALA A 143 -19.10 9.22 8.63
N SER A 144 -18.14 8.52 9.24
CA SER A 144 -16.71 8.79 9.02
C SER A 144 -16.29 8.47 7.59
N SER A 145 -16.86 7.43 6.96
CA SER A 145 -16.62 7.09 5.56
C SER A 145 -17.11 8.18 4.60
N VAL A 146 -18.30 8.74 4.83
CA VAL A 146 -18.83 9.86 4.04
C VAL A 146 -17.96 11.12 4.19
N SER A 147 -17.49 11.40 5.41
CA SER A 147 -16.57 12.51 5.68
C SER A 147 -15.22 12.33 4.96
N ALA A 148 -14.68 11.12 4.98
CA ALA A 148 -13.44 10.77 4.28
C ALA A 148 -13.58 10.94 2.76
N ILE A 149 -14.65 10.40 2.16
CA ILE A 149 -14.94 10.55 0.72
C ILE A 149 -15.07 12.03 0.35
N SER A 150 -15.76 12.83 1.17
CA SER A 150 -15.92 14.27 0.93
C SER A 150 -14.58 15.03 1.03
N SER A 151 -13.69 14.60 1.93
CA SER A 151 -12.36 15.17 2.06
C SER A 151 -11.47 14.85 0.85
N ILE A 152 -11.50 13.59 0.39
CA ILE A 152 -10.77 13.15 -0.80
C ILE A 152 -11.30 13.87 -2.04
N ALA A 153 -12.63 13.98 -2.19
CA ALA A 153 -13.25 14.71 -3.29
C ALA A 153 -12.77 16.17 -3.39
N LYS A 154 -12.64 16.86 -2.25
CA LYS A 154 -12.10 18.23 -2.21
C LYS A 154 -10.64 18.28 -2.67
N LEU A 155 -9.80 17.34 -2.24
CA LEU A 155 -8.41 17.25 -2.67
C LEU A 155 -8.29 17.03 -4.19
N LEU A 156 -9.21 16.23 -4.76
CA LEU A 156 -9.24 15.92 -6.18
C LEU A 156 -10.05 16.91 -7.01
N SER A 157 -10.62 17.96 -6.39
CA SER A 157 -11.54 18.90 -7.03
C SER A 157 -12.68 18.21 -7.80
N SER A 158 -13.26 17.17 -7.20
CA SER A 158 -14.36 16.37 -7.77
C SER A 158 -15.64 16.50 -6.95
N SER A 159 -16.75 15.95 -7.45
CA SER A 159 -17.90 15.70 -6.59
C SER A 159 -17.56 14.63 -5.54
N ASN A 160 -18.38 14.56 -4.49
CA ASN A 160 -18.28 13.53 -3.44
C ASN A 160 -19.07 12.26 -3.77
N VAL A 161 -19.54 12.09 -5.02
CA VAL A 161 -20.12 10.83 -5.49
C VAL A 161 -19.00 9.78 -5.51
N PRO A 162 -19.14 8.63 -4.82
CA PRO A 162 -18.05 7.66 -4.67
C PRO A 162 -17.42 7.20 -5.99
N SER A 163 -18.23 6.94 -7.01
CA SER A 163 -17.74 6.52 -8.34
C SER A 163 -16.91 7.60 -9.04
N GLU A 164 -17.27 8.88 -8.88
CA GLU A 164 -16.49 9.99 -9.43
C GLU A 164 -15.16 10.18 -8.70
N VAL A 165 -15.16 10.03 -7.36
CA VAL A 165 -13.92 10.08 -6.56
C VAL A 165 -12.96 8.97 -7.00
N VAL A 166 -13.46 7.75 -7.19
CA VAL A 166 -12.67 6.63 -7.71
C VAL A 166 -12.12 6.94 -9.10
N SER A 167 -12.99 7.39 -10.03
CA SER A 167 -12.57 7.74 -11.39
C SER A 167 -11.48 8.81 -11.43
N ARG A 168 -11.61 9.86 -10.61
CA ARG A 168 -10.61 10.93 -10.49
C ARG A 168 -9.31 10.46 -9.86
N THR A 169 -9.38 9.54 -8.90
CA THR A 169 -8.21 8.92 -8.29
C THR A 169 -7.45 8.08 -9.33
N THR A 170 -8.16 7.29 -10.13
CA THR A 170 -7.56 6.52 -11.24
C THR A 170 -6.90 7.43 -12.27
N ALA A 171 -7.61 8.48 -12.72
CA ALA A 171 -7.07 9.43 -13.68
C ALA A 171 -5.81 10.15 -13.16
N LEU A 172 -5.75 10.48 -11.87
CA LEU A 172 -4.55 11.03 -11.24
C LEU A 172 -3.39 10.03 -11.25
N SER A 173 -3.66 8.76 -10.92
CA SER A 173 -2.65 7.67 -10.95
C SER A 173 -2.07 7.47 -12.36
N ASP A 174 -2.93 7.50 -13.39
CA ASP A 174 -2.54 7.38 -14.79
C ASP A 174 -1.70 8.59 -15.22
N THR A 175 -2.13 9.81 -14.85
CA THR A 175 -1.38 11.04 -15.11
C THR A 175 0.02 11.00 -14.49
N VAL A 176 0.16 10.53 -13.24
CA VAL A 176 1.46 10.38 -12.59
C VAL A 176 2.34 9.37 -13.34
N THR A 177 1.76 8.28 -13.84
CA THR A 177 2.49 7.27 -14.62
C THR A 177 2.98 7.85 -15.95
N ASP A 178 2.13 8.60 -16.66
CA ASP A 178 2.50 9.24 -17.91
C ASP A 178 3.52 10.37 -17.72
N LEU A 179 3.40 11.17 -16.65
CA LEU A 179 4.40 12.19 -16.30
C LEU A 179 5.77 11.56 -16.04
N LYS A 180 5.85 10.46 -15.30
CA LYS A 180 7.12 9.73 -15.09
C LYS A 180 7.70 9.19 -16.39
N ARG A 181 6.86 8.71 -17.31
CA ARG A 181 7.31 8.26 -18.64
C ARG A 181 7.87 9.41 -19.47
N SER A 182 7.18 10.56 -19.46
CA SER A 182 7.59 11.77 -20.15
C SER A 182 8.89 12.34 -19.58
N GLU A 183 8.98 12.45 -18.25
CA GLU A 183 10.19 12.85 -17.51
C GLU A 183 11.39 11.98 -17.92
N ARG A 184 11.23 10.65 -17.90
CA ARG A 184 12.28 9.71 -18.32
C ARG A 184 12.70 9.94 -19.78
N LYS A 185 11.75 10.17 -20.68
CA LYS A 185 12.04 10.43 -22.10
C LYS A 185 12.85 11.72 -22.27
N LEU A 186 12.41 12.81 -21.63
CA LEU A 186 13.09 14.10 -21.66
C LEU A 186 14.50 13.99 -21.05
N LEU A 187 14.65 13.28 -19.93
CA LEU A 187 15.94 13.06 -19.30
C LEU A 187 16.91 12.32 -20.25
N LEU A 188 16.43 11.34 -21.01
CA LEU A 188 17.24 10.62 -22.00
C LEU A 188 17.58 11.47 -23.24
N GLU A 189 16.69 12.37 -23.67
CA GLU A 189 16.98 13.34 -24.73
C GLU A 189 18.06 14.33 -24.29
N VAL A 190 17.98 14.81 -23.04
CA VAL A 190 19.02 15.68 -22.47
C VAL A 190 20.33 14.93 -22.32
N ALA A 191 20.32 13.66 -21.86
CA ALA A 191 21.52 12.83 -21.80
C ALA A 191 22.20 12.72 -23.17
N LYS A 192 21.41 12.55 -24.24
CA LYS A 192 21.93 12.52 -25.61
C LYS A 192 22.59 13.85 -26.00
N PHE A 193 21.93 14.97 -25.74
CA PHE A 193 22.48 16.30 -26.03
C PHE A 193 23.80 16.56 -25.29
N GLU A 194 23.86 16.25 -23.98
CA GLU A 194 25.07 16.37 -23.16
C GLU A 194 26.20 15.47 -23.70
N SER A 195 25.86 14.27 -24.17
CA SER A 195 26.82 13.34 -24.81
C SER A 195 27.40 13.94 -26.08
N GLU A 196 26.57 14.50 -26.96
CA GLU A 196 27.01 15.16 -28.19
C GLU A 196 27.93 16.35 -27.90
N GLN A 197 27.64 17.15 -26.85
CA GLN A 197 28.52 18.24 -26.43
C GLN A 197 29.84 17.74 -25.88
N ALA A 198 29.83 16.72 -25.03
CA ALA A 198 31.03 16.11 -24.48
C ALA A 198 31.93 15.53 -25.60
N ILE A 199 31.33 14.86 -26.58
CA ILE A 199 32.04 14.35 -27.76
C ILE A 199 32.65 15.51 -28.56
N ARG A 200 31.90 16.61 -28.79
CA ARG A 200 32.43 17.79 -29.49
C ARG A 200 33.64 18.37 -28.77
N ILE A 201 33.57 18.56 -27.45
CA ILE A 201 34.70 19.06 -26.63
C ILE A 201 35.93 18.16 -26.82
N ILE A 202 35.75 16.85 -26.73
CA ILE A 202 36.87 15.89 -26.80
C ILE A 202 37.47 15.83 -28.20
N VAL A 203 36.65 15.71 -29.24
CA VAL A 203 37.13 15.55 -30.62
C VAL A 203 37.73 16.85 -31.18
N GLN A 204 37.13 18.01 -30.88
CA GLN A 204 37.55 19.28 -31.45
C GLN A 204 38.61 19.98 -30.59
N ASN A 205 38.39 20.04 -29.27
CA ASN A 205 39.26 20.81 -28.37
C ASN A 205 40.34 19.95 -27.72
N ARG A 206 40.24 18.61 -27.82
CA ARG A 206 41.17 17.66 -27.20
C ARG A 206 41.33 17.91 -25.71
N MET A 207 40.19 17.98 -25.02
CA MET A 207 40.07 18.18 -23.57
C MET A 207 39.08 17.17 -23.00
N ASN A 208 39.20 16.83 -21.72
CA ASN A 208 38.17 16.03 -21.05
C ASN A 208 36.86 16.84 -20.96
N ALA A 209 35.73 16.14 -20.85
CA ALA A 209 34.43 16.77 -20.67
C ALA A 209 33.87 16.49 -19.26
N TYR A 210 33.25 17.52 -18.68
CA TYR A 210 32.57 17.43 -17.40
C TYR A 210 31.07 17.62 -17.59
N ILE A 211 30.27 16.69 -17.05
CA ILE A 211 28.81 16.76 -17.05
C ILE A 211 28.36 16.69 -15.59
N HIS A 212 27.65 17.72 -15.12
CA HIS A 212 27.09 17.78 -13.78
C HIS A 212 25.59 18.05 -13.80
N ARG A 213 24.81 17.23 -13.10
CA ARG A 213 23.37 17.41 -12.93
C ARG A 213 22.92 17.01 -11.53
N TYR A 214 21.88 17.65 -11.00
CA TYR A 214 21.28 17.23 -9.72
C TYR A 214 20.14 16.21 -9.90
N ASP A 215 19.47 16.23 -11.06
CA ASP A 215 18.30 15.43 -11.43
C ASP A 215 18.63 14.17 -12.25
N GLY A 216 19.93 13.91 -12.50
CA GLY A 216 20.34 12.72 -13.25
C GLY A 216 20.13 11.43 -12.45
N ASN A 217 19.81 10.35 -13.15
CA ASN A 217 19.65 9.02 -12.56
C ASN A 217 20.51 7.98 -13.30
N THR A 218 20.37 6.71 -12.94
CA THR A 218 21.12 5.62 -13.58
C THR A 218 20.88 5.52 -15.09
N ASP A 219 19.67 5.80 -15.56
CA ASP A 219 19.35 5.78 -16.99
C ASP A 219 20.05 6.92 -17.74
N PHE A 220 20.06 8.12 -17.16
CA PHE A 220 20.81 9.27 -17.69
C PHE A 220 22.31 8.95 -17.84
N ILE A 221 22.92 8.43 -16.77
CA ILE A 221 24.34 8.05 -16.76
C ILE A 221 24.62 6.97 -17.82
N ASN A 222 23.81 5.91 -17.85
CA ASN A 222 24.02 4.80 -18.77
C ASN A 222 23.83 5.23 -20.23
N LYS A 223 22.92 6.17 -20.50
CA LYS A 223 22.75 6.75 -21.83
C LYS A 223 24.01 7.49 -22.27
N ILE A 224 24.58 8.35 -21.41
CA ILE A 224 25.84 9.05 -21.72
C ILE A 224 26.97 8.04 -21.94
N VAL A 225 27.16 7.10 -21.02
CA VAL A 225 28.20 6.07 -21.14
C VAL A 225 28.06 5.30 -22.46
N GLY A 226 26.83 4.94 -22.85
CA GLY A 226 26.57 4.23 -24.10
C GLY A 226 26.87 5.05 -25.36
N GLU A 227 26.57 6.35 -25.35
CA GLU A 227 26.82 7.26 -26.48
C GLU A 227 28.30 7.65 -26.61
N THR A 228 29.04 7.74 -25.49
CA THR A 228 30.41 8.24 -25.52
C THR A 228 31.46 7.13 -25.56
N ARG A 229 31.25 5.97 -24.92
CA ARG A 229 32.30 4.96 -24.69
C ARG A 229 33.11 4.60 -25.92
N ASP A 230 32.44 4.30 -27.03
CA ASP A 230 33.10 3.78 -28.22
C ASP A 230 33.85 4.91 -28.96
N VAL A 231 33.32 6.14 -28.91
CA VAL A 231 33.95 7.35 -29.47
C VAL A 231 35.21 7.74 -28.70
N LEU A 232 35.26 7.45 -27.39
CA LEU A 232 36.38 7.82 -26.54
C LEU A 232 37.58 6.88 -26.66
N GLN A 233 37.42 5.70 -27.27
CA GLN A 233 38.52 4.73 -27.42
C GLN A 233 39.67 5.31 -28.26
N GLY A 234 40.88 5.25 -27.72
CA GLY A 234 42.10 5.76 -28.34
C GLY A 234 42.26 7.28 -28.32
N THR A 235 41.33 8.01 -27.69
CA THR A 235 41.41 9.48 -27.62
C THR A 235 42.34 9.97 -26.52
N GLY A 236 42.54 9.16 -25.46
CA GLY A 236 43.28 9.55 -24.27
C GLY A 236 42.52 10.53 -23.35
N PHE A 237 41.28 10.86 -23.67
CA PHE A 237 40.42 11.77 -22.89
C PHE A 237 39.26 11.02 -22.22
N VAL A 238 38.64 11.67 -21.24
CA VAL A 238 37.51 11.11 -20.49
C VAL A 238 36.31 12.04 -20.45
N VAL A 239 35.14 11.45 -20.21
CA VAL A 239 33.95 12.16 -19.76
C VAL A 239 33.74 11.83 -18.28
N VAL A 240 33.63 12.85 -17.45
CA VAL A 240 33.30 12.71 -16.02
C VAL A 240 31.88 13.20 -15.79
N ILE A 241 31.03 12.31 -15.29
CA ILE A 241 29.63 12.55 -14.98
C ILE A 241 29.49 12.59 -13.47
N ALA A 242 29.06 13.73 -12.92
CA ALA A 242 28.74 13.88 -11.51
C ALA A 242 27.23 14.10 -11.35
N ILE A 243 26.59 13.32 -10.48
CA ILE A 243 25.19 13.52 -10.13
C ILE A 243 25.07 13.94 -8.66
N GLY A 244 24.24 14.94 -8.40
CA GLY A 244 23.85 15.38 -7.07
C GLY A 244 23.99 16.88 -6.86
N GLU A 245 23.47 17.35 -5.73
CA GLU A 245 23.51 18.75 -5.30
C GLU A 245 24.23 18.89 -3.94
N PRO A 246 24.67 20.10 -3.54
CA PRO A 246 25.28 20.32 -2.23
C PRO A 246 24.39 19.80 -1.10
N LYS A 247 25.01 19.14 -0.11
CA LYS A 247 24.37 18.38 0.99
C LYS A 247 23.62 17.11 0.56
N GLY A 248 23.61 16.78 -0.72
CA GLY A 248 23.06 15.55 -1.26
C GLY A 248 24.13 14.50 -1.56
N SER A 249 23.72 13.23 -1.71
CA SER A 249 24.60 12.14 -2.15
C SER A 249 24.46 11.92 -3.65
N GLY A 250 25.48 11.38 -4.32
CA GLY A 250 25.30 10.91 -5.68
C GLY A 250 26.51 10.26 -6.33
N PRO A 251 26.30 9.58 -7.48
CA PRO A 251 27.35 8.89 -8.19
C PRO A 251 28.29 9.85 -8.93
N VAL A 252 29.54 9.42 -9.07
CA VAL A 252 30.50 9.94 -10.04
C VAL A 252 30.89 8.80 -10.95
N VAL A 253 30.80 9.02 -12.26
CA VAL A 253 31.18 8.04 -13.28
C VAL A 253 32.18 8.67 -14.23
N ILE A 254 33.24 7.93 -14.52
CA ILE A 254 34.28 8.31 -15.48
C ILE A 254 34.22 7.28 -16.61
N VAL A 255 34.16 7.75 -17.86
CA VAL A 255 34.18 6.89 -19.05
C VAL A 255 35.22 7.38 -20.03
N GLY A 256 35.95 6.45 -20.65
CA GLY A 256 37.00 6.73 -21.64
C GLY A 256 37.95 5.55 -21.80
N ASP A 257 39.16 5.81 -22.29
CA ASP A 257 40.23 4.81 -22.32
C ASP A 257 40.65 4.38 -20.90
N GLN A 258 40.95 3.09 -20.70
CA GLN A 258 41.27 2.56 -19.36
C GLN A 258 42.40 3.34 -18.67
N VAL A 259 43.47 3.67 -19.39
CA VAL A 259 44.61 4.43 -18.86
C VAL A 259 44.19 5.85 -18.42
N ALA A 260 43.38 6.53 -19.24
CA ALA A 260 42.90 7.88 -18.94
C ALA A 260 41.88 7.87 -17.79
N VAL A 261 41.01 6.86 -17.75
CA VAL A 261 40.05 6.62 -16.67
C VAL A 261 40.77 6.39 -15.34
N ASP A 262 41.80 5.55 -15.31
CA ASP A 262 42.57 5.27 -14.10
C ASP A 262 43.31 6.52 -13.60
N ALA A 263 43.91 7.29 -14.51
CA ALA A 263 44.57 8.56 -14.19
C ALA A 263 43.56 9.58 -13.61
N MET A 264 42.40 9.75 -14.25
CA MET A 264 41.36 10.65 -13.76
C MET A 264 40.77 10.18 -12.43
N ALA A 265 40.55 8.87 -12.24
CA ALA A 265 40.04 8.32 -10.98
C ALA A 265 40.98 8.63 -9.80
N GLN A 266 42.29 8.65 -10.00
CA GLN A 266 43.23 9.09 -8.96
C GLN A 266 43.09 10.58 -8.64
N LYS A 267 42.96 11.45 -9.65
CA LYS A 267 42.70 12.89 -9.44
C LYS A 267 41.39 13.12 -8.66
N VAL A 268 40.33 12.42 -9.04
CA VAL A 268 39.02 12.51 -8.37
C VAL A 268 39.11 12.08 -6.90
N LYS A 269 39.85 11.01 -6.58
CA LYS A 269 40.07 10.57 -5.19
C LYS A 269 40.84 11.57 -4.34
N VAL A 270 41.70 12.40 -4.95
CA VAL A 270 42.41 13.48 -4.23
C VAL A 270 41.45 14.61 -3.87
N VAL A 271 40.57 15.01 -4.80
CA VAL A 271 39.58 16.07 -4.57
C VAL A 271 38.45 15.62 -3.64
N ILE A 272 38.03 14.36 -3.77
CA ILE A 272 36.93 13.77 -3.02
C ILE A 272 37.48 12.61 -2.17
N LYS A 273 38.13 12.94 -1.05
CA LYS A 273 38.90 11.98 -0.23
C LYS A 273 38.14 10.72 0.19
N ASP A 274 36.83 10.85 0.45
CA ASP A 274 36.00 9.73 0.93
C ASP A 274 35.30 8.95 -0.19
N ILE A 275 35.59 9.26 -1.46
CA ILE A 275 34.97 8.55 -2.57
C ILE A 275 35.56 7.13 -2.70
N LYS A 276 34.70 6.14 -2.45
CA LYS A 276 35.00 4.74 -2.73
C LYS A 276 34.36 4.36 -4.07
N GLY A 277 35.14 3.72 -4.92
CA GLY A 277 34.70 3.33 -6.24
C GLY A 277 35.70 2.42 -6.94
N GLY A 278 35.23 1.77 -7.99
CA GLY A 278 36.00 0.81 -8.78
C GLY A 278 35.45 0.75 -10.20
N GLY A 279 36.21 0.11 -11.08
CA GLY A 279 35.84 0.01 -12.47
C GLY A 279 36.82 -0.80 -13.30
N ALA A 280 36.38 -1.15 -14.50
CA ALA A 280 37.13 -1.88 -15.51
C ALA A 280 36.51 -1.61 -16.89
N GLY A 281 37.24 -1.91 -17.96
CA GLY A 281 36.74 -1.81 -19.33
C GLY A 281 36.44 -0.36 -19.77
N GLY A 282 37.25 0.59 -19.35
CA GLY A 282 37.09 2.00 -19.73
C GLY A 282 35.97 2.72 -18.97
N LYS A 283 35.53 2.19 -17.83
CA LYS A 283 34.55 2.83 -16.94
C LYS A 283 34.98 2.70 -15.50
N TRP A 284 34.92 3.81 -14.75
CA TRP A 284 35.03 3.83 -13.30
C TRP A 284 33.79 4.46 -12.67
N GLN A 285 33.34 3.94 -11.53
CA GLN A 285 32.21 4.50 -10.79
C GLN A 285 32.47 4.53 -9.29
N GLY A 286 32.06 5.63 -8.66
CA GLY A 286 32.08 5.81 -7.22
C GLY A 286 30.84 6.55 -6.74
N LYS A 287 30.65 6.61 -5.42
CA LYS A 287 29.54 7.36 -4.80
C LYS A 287 30.07 8.34 -3.78
N VAL A 288 29.64 9.59 -3.90
CA VAL A 288 29.84 10.64 -2.91
C VAL A 288 28.69 10.58 -1.91
N LYS A 289 29.00 10.51 -0.61
CA LYS A 289 27.99 10.45 0.45
C LYS A 289 27.28 11.77 0.63
N GLU A 290 28.02 12.86 0.57
CA GLU A 290 27.51 14.22 0.70
C GLU A 290 28.40 15.17 -0.10
N TRP A 291 27.82 15.88 -1.05
CA TRP A 291 28.51 16.87 -1.87
C TRP A 291 28.67 18.19 -1.14
N THR A 292 29.81 18.84 -1.32
CA THR A 292 29.98 20.25 -1.00
C THR A 292 30.11 21.09 -2.28
N ASN A 293 29.79 22.38 -2.21
CA ASN A 293 30.03 23.31 -3.34
C ASN A 293 31.49 23.29 -3.79
N ALA A 294 32.41 23.26 -2.83
CA ALA A 294 33.85 23.21 -3.12
C ALA A 294 34.25 21.94 -3.87
N GLN A 295 33.66 20.78 -3.54
CA GLN A 295 33.93 19.53 -4.24
C GLN A 295 33.41 19.53 -5.68
N LEU A 296 32.21 20.08 -5.92
CA LEU A 296 31.66 20.16 -7.28
C LEU A 296 32.48 21.10 -8.18
N LEU A 297 32.91 22.24 -7.63
CA LEU A 297 33.80 23.18 -8.33
C LEU A 297 35.18 22.57 -8.58
N ALA A 298 35.81 22.01 -7.55
CA ALA A 298 37.11 21.39 -7.69
C ALA A 298 37.09 20.19 -8.64
N LEU A 299 35.99 19.41 -8.66
CA LEU A 299 35.81 18.31 -9.61
C LEU A 299 35.76 18.84 -11.05
N LYS A 300 35.04 19.94 -11.30
CA LYS A 300 35.02 20.58 -12.61
C LYS A 300 36.42 21.04 -13.03
N GLU A 301 37.13 21.74 -12.15
CA GLU A 301 38.46 22.28 -12.43
C GLU A 301 39.48 21.18 -12.80
N ILE A 302 39.50 20.03 -12.08
CA ILE A 302 40.44 18.95 -12.40
C ILE A 302 40.12 18.19 -13.69
N VAL A 303 38.87 18.24 -14.13
CA VAL A 303 38.46 17.61 -15.39
C VAL A 303 38.85 18.51 -16.55
N GLU A 304 38.59 19.81 -16.43
CA GLU A 304 38.84 20.80 -17.48
C GLU A 304 40.30 21.28 -17.55
N SER A 305 41.17 20.92 -16.60
CA SER A 305 42.62 21.18 -16.60
C SER A 305 43.42 20.22 -17.47
#